data_AF-A0A091WKQ5-F1
#
_entry.id   AF-A0A091WKQ5-F1
#
_cell.length_a   1.000
_cell.length_b   1.000
_cell.length_c   1.000
_cell.angle_alpha   90.00
_cell.angle_beta   90.00
_cell.angle_gamma   90.00
#
_symmetry.space_group_name_H-M   'P 1'
#
loop_
_entity.id
_entity.type
_entity.pdbx_description
1 polymer ?
#
loop_
_entity_poly.entity_id
_entity_poly.type
_entity_poly.pdbx_seq_one_letter_code
_entity_poly.pdbx_strand_id
1 'polypeptide(L)'
;KMQVFLPDLMELLQNENEDIKMKALVVMQKLMGHLEKAEASPIAVQLAEKLLPLFDEELSQLRELSISLCRDMVSTVVGNSKRQMRKNMQMGLLPLLFHMSDETQSMAK
;
A
#
# COMPACT_ATOMS: atom_id res chain seq x y z
N LYS A 1 -21.98 6.94 2.38
CA LYS A 1 -20.90 6.45 1.49
C LYS A 1 -19.69 6.10 2.37
N MET A 2 -19.15 4.88 2.28
CA MET A 2 -18.05 4.42 3.15
C MET A 2 -16.71 5.15 2.91
N GLN A 3 -16.57 5.87 1.80
CA GLN A 3 -15.38 6.68 1.49
C GLN A 3 -15.10 7.80 2.50
N VAL A 4 -16.08 8.19 3.32
CA VAL A 4 -15.87 9.21 4.37
C VAL A 4 -14.82 8.80 5.39
N PHE A 5 -14.65 7.49 5.61
CA PHE A 5 -13.72 6.93 6.60
C PHE A 5 -12.31 6.73 6.04
N LEU A 6 -12.09 7.01 4.75
CA LEU A 6 -10.83 6.70 4.09
C LEU A 6 -9.63 7.49 4.66
N PRO A 7 -9.77 8.80 4.97
CA PRO A 7 -8.72 9.55 5.65
C PRO A 7 -8.37 8.95 7.02
N ASP A 8 -9.38 8.66 7.85
CA ASP A 8 -9.18 8.07 9.18
C ASP A 8 -8.48 6.71 9.07
N LEU A 9 -8.90 5.86 8.12
CA LEU A 9 -8.25 4.58 7.86
C LEU A 9 -6.78 4.77 7.44
N MET A 10 -6.47 5.78 6.60
CA MET A 10 -5.10 6.08 6.19
C MET A 10 -4.24 6.53 7.37
N GLU A 11 -4.80 7.27 8.33
CA GLU A 11 -4.11 7.64 9.56
C GLU A 11 -3.81 6.42 10.43
N LEU A 12 -4.71 5.43 10.47
CA LEU A 12 -4.47 4.17 11.21
C LEU A 12 -3.28 3.36 10.68
N LEU A 13 -2.82 3.60 9.44
CA LEU A 13 -1.60 2.96 8.93
C LEU A 13 -0.33 3.47 9.63
N GLN A 14 -0.39 4.62 10.30
CA GLN A 14 0.72 5.18 11.08
C GLN A 14 0.64 4.80 12.56
N ASN A 15 -0.30 3.93 12.94
CA ASN A 15 -0.46 3.50 14.32
C ASN A 15 0.72 2.62 14.76
N GLU A 16 1.17 2.77 16.00
CA GLU A 16 2.22 1.92 16.58
C GLU A 16 1.78 0.47 16.75
N ASN A 17 0.47 0.22 16.88
CA ASN A 17 -0.08 -1.10 17.04
C ASN A 17 -0.28 -1.80 15.68
N GLU A 18 0.48 -2.87 15.46
CA GLU A 18 0.43 -3.68 14.25
C GLU A 18 -0.93 -4.33 13.98
N ASP A 19 -1.67 -4.74 15.02
CA ASP A 19 -3.02 -5.31 14.87
C ASP A 19 -4.02 -4.25 14.36
N ILE A 20 -3.87 -3.00 14.81
CA ILE A 20 -4.66 -1.87 14.29
C ILE A 20 -4.32 -1.63 12.82
N LYS A 21 -3.02 -1.60 12.46
CA LYS A 21 -2.56 -1.45 11.07
C LYS A 21 -3.14 -2.56 10.18
N MET A 22 -3.05 -3.82 10.60
CA MET A 22 -3.59 -4.97 9.85
C MET A 22 -5.10 -4.87 9.66
N LYS A 23 -5.86 -4.54 10.71
CA LYS A 23 -7.32 -4.35 10.61
C LYS A 23 -7.66 -3.23 9.64
N ALA A 24 -6.92 -2.12 9.66
CA ALA A 24 -7.10 -1.02 8.72
C ALA A 24 -6.87 -1.49 7.27
N LEU A 25 -5.80 -2.24 7.00
CA LEU A 25 -5.52 -2.79 5.66
C LEU A 25 -6.65 -3.70 5.16
N VAL A 26 -7.17 -4.59 6.01
CA VAL A 26 -8.27 -5.49 5.65
C VAL A 26 -9.56 -4.71 5.34
N VAL A 27 -9.86 -3.68 6.14
CA VAL A 27 -11.03 -2.81 5.90
C VAL A 27 -10.86 -2.03 4.61
N MET A 28 -9.67 -1.50 4.33
CA MET A 28 -9.38 -0.82 3.07
C MET A 28 -9.54 -1.73 1.87
N GLN A 29 -9.04 -2.97 1.92
CA GLN A 29 -9.20 -3.92 0.82
C GLN A 29 -10.68 -4.14 0.49
N LYS A 30 -11.51 -4.36 1.52
CA LYS A 30 -12.96 -4.51 1.36
C LYS A 30 -13.60 -3.25 0.79
N LEU A 31 -13.25 -2.09 1.34
CA LEU A 31 -13.75 -0.79 0.90
C LEU A 31 -13.47 -0.58 -0.59
N MET A 32 -12.24 -0.81 -1.03
CA MET A 32 -11.82 -0.66 -2.42
C MET A 32 -12.56 -1.64 -3.35
N GLY A 33 -12.83 -2.86 -2.88
CA GLY A 33 -13.62 -3.85 -3.62
C GLY A 33 -15.09 -3.47 -3.83
N HIS A 34 -15.64 -2.56 -3.03
CA HIS A 34 -17.01 -2.07 -3.15
C HIS A 34 -17.16 -0.83 -4.03
N LEU A 35 -16.06 -0.22 -4.47
CA LEU A 35 -16.10 0.97 -5.31
C LEU A 35 -16.05 0.59 -6.79
N GLU A 36 -16.74 1.37 -7.63
CA GLU A 36 -16.55 1.25 -9.08
C GLU A 36 -15.11 1.62 -9.44
N LYS A 37 -14.54 0.96 -10.46
CA LYS A 37 -13.13 1.16 -10.85
C LYS A 37 -12.77 2.62 -11.10
N ALA A 38 -13.67 3.41 -11.70
CA ALA A 38 -13.43 4.83 -11.96
C ALA A 38 -13.35 5.65 -10.66
N GLU A 39 -14.20 5.36 -9.67
CA GLU A 39 -14.22 6.01 -8.36
C GLU A 39 -13.03 5.55 -7.49
N ALA A 40 -12.71 4.26 -7.55
CA ALA A 40 -11.61 3.63 -6.83
C ALA A 40 -10.23 4.11 -7.32
N SER A 41 -10.09 4.41 -8.61
CA SER A 41 -8.79 4.68 -9.24
C SER A 41 -7.96 5.81 -8.61
N PRO A 42 -8.48 7.03 -8.38
CA PRO A 42 -7.72 8.09 -7.73
C PRO A 42 -7.41 7.80 -6.25
N ILE A 43 -8.26 7.01 -5.58
CA ILE A 43 -8.07 6.60 -4.19
C ILE A 43 -6.96 5.55 -4.10
N ALA A 44 -6.99 4.55 -4.98
CA ALA A 44 -5.99 3.49 -5.08
C ALA A 44 -4.58 4.06 -5.27
N VAL A 45 -4.44 5.12 -6.07
CA VAL A 45 -3.16 5.81 -6.28
C VAL A 45 -2.62 6.42 -4.98
N GLN A 46 -3.46 7.13 -4.22
CA GLN A 46 -3.05 7.75 -2.95
C GLN A 46 -2.73 6.68 -1.90
N LEU A 47 -3.54 5.63 -1.84
CA LEU A 47 -3.33 4.56 -0.88
C LEU A 47 -2.05 3.77 -1.16
N ALA A 48 -1.76 3.46 -2.43
CA ALA A 48 -0.53 2.78 -2.78
C ALA A 48 0.73 3.55 -2.35
N GLU A 49 0.72 4.89 -2.36
CA GLU A 49 1.83 5.69 -1.80
C GLU A 49 1.97 5.50 -0.28
N LYS A 50 0.85 5.50 0.45
CA LYS A 50 0.82 5.34 1.91
C LYS A 50 1.20 3.95 2.38
N LEU A 51 1.08 2.95 1.52
CA LEU A 51 1.48 1.57 1.81
C LEU A 51 2.98 1.33 1.70
N LEU A 52 3.72 2.17 0.95
CA LEU A 52 5.15 1.97 0.71
C LEU A 52 5.99 1.80 1.99
N PRO A 53 5.81 2.62 3.04
CA PRO A 53 6.58 2.44 4.28
C PRO A 53 6.31 1.10 4.97
N LEU A 54 5.14 0.51 4.75
CA LEU A 54 4.77 -0.77 5.35
C LEU A 54 5.46 -1.97 4.69
N PHE A 55 6.22 -1.75 3.62
CA PHE A 55 6.92 -2.83 2.92
C PHE A 55 8.22 -3.20 3.63
N ASP A 56 8.72 -2.34 4.52
CA ASP A 56 9.91 -2.55 5.34
C ASP A 56 9.57 -2.86 6.82
N GLU A 57 8.30 -3.11 7.14
CA GLU A 57 7.90 -3.51 8.49
C GLU A 57 8.48 -4.88 8.86
N GLU A 58 8.90 -5.03 10.13
CA GLU A 58 9.49 -6.26 10.66
C GLU A 58 8.49 -7.42 10.65
N LEU A 59 7.22 -7.13 10.97
CA LEU A 59 6.16 -8.12 10.97
C LEU A 59 5.83 -8.55 9.53
N SER A 60 6.24 -9.77 9.17
CA SER A 60 6.05 -10.34 7.84
C SER A 60 4.60 -10.30 7.35
N GLN A 61 3.64 -10.58 8.25
CA GLN A 61 2.21 -10.57 7.91
C GLN A 61 1.73 -9.17 7.50
N LEU A 62 2.16 -8.13 8.21
CA LEU A 62 1.80 -6.75 7.90
C LEU A 62 2.38 -6.32 6.55
N ARG A 63 3.65 -6.69 6.31
CA ARG A 63 4.34 -6.46 5.03
C ARG A 63 3.66 -7.20 3.86
N GLU A 64 3.31 -8.46 4.03
CA GLU A 64 2.65 -9.25 2.98
C GLU A 64 1.26 -8.70 2.65
N LEU A 65 0.48 -8.31 3.66
CA LEU A 65 -0.83 -7.70 3.48
C LEU A 65 -0.73 -6.36 2.73
N SER A 66 0.21 -5.49 3.10
CA SER A 66 0.39 -4.19 2.44
C SER A 66 0.83 -4.34 0.98
N ILE A 67 1.75 -5.27 0.69
CA ILE A 67 2.20 -5.57 -0.68
C ILE A 67 1.05 -6.16 -1.51
N SER A 68 0.27 -7.09 -0.95
CA SER A 68 -0.87 -7.69 -1.65
C SER A 68 -1.90 -6.64 -2.01
N LEU A 69 -2.26 -5.77 -1.06
CA LEU A 69 -3.21 -4.68 -1.30
C LEU A 69 -2.71 -3.71 -2.38
N CYS A 70 -1.43 -3.35 -2.35
CA CYS A 70 -0.83 -2.50 -3.37
C CYS A 70 -0.85 -3.15 -4.76
N ARG A 71 -0.56 -4.45 -4.86
CA ARG A 71 -0.65 -5.21 -6.12
C ARG A 71 -2.06 -5.17 -6.71
N ASP A 72 -3.08 -5.34 -5.87
CA ASP A 72 -4.48 -5.27 -6.28
C ASP A 72 -4.79 -3.87 -6.85
N MET A 73 -4.31 -2.81 -6.21
CA MET A 73 -4.48 -1.42 -6.68
C MET A 73 -3.79 -1.17 -8.02
N VAL A 74 -2.53 -1.57 -8.17
CA VAL A 74 -1.76 -1.42 -9.41
C VAL A 74 -2.45 -2.12 -10.58
N SER A 75 -3.11 -3.25 -10.31
CA SER A 75 -3.80 -4.07 -11.32
C SER A 75 -5.18 -3.52 -11.70
N THR A 76 -5.80 -2.69 -10.86
CA THR A 76 -7.20 -2.27 -11.01
C THR A 76 -7.37 -0.81 -11.45
N VAL A 77 -6.35 0.04 -11.30
CA VAL A 77 -6.42 1.46 -11.72
C VAL A 77 -6.63 1.63 -13.23
N VAL A 78 -7.49 2.58 -13.59
CA VAL A 78 -7.83 2.91 -14.99
C VAL A 78 -7.55 4.38 -15.33
N GLY A 79 -7.58 4.72 -16.62
CA GLY A 79 -7.45 6.09 -17.11
C GLY A 79 -6.15 6.80 -16.69
N ASN A 80 -6.26 8.09 -16.34
CA ASN A 80 -5.11 8.92 -15.94
C ASN A 80 -4.42 8.41 -14.66
N SER A 81 -5.16 7.77 -13.75
CA SER A 81 -4.62 7.20 -12.53
C SER A 81 -3.58 6.11 -12.79
N LYS A 82 -3.67 5.38 -13.91
CA LYS A 82 -2.66 4.37 -14.29
C LYS A 82 -1.28 4.99 -14.53
N ARG A 83 -1.24 6.19 -15.12
CA ARG A 83 0.03 6.91 -15.33
C ARG A 83 0.62 7.40 -14.01
N GLN A 84 -0.23 7.91 -13.11
CA GLN A 84 0.21 8.35 -11.80
C GLN A 84 0.71 7.17 -10.95
N MET A 85 -0.03 6.08 -10.91
CA MET A 85 0.35 4.84 -10.22
C MET A 85 1.76 4.38 -10.62
N ARG A 86 2.06 4.34 -11.92
CA ARG A 86 3.38 3.94 -12.40
C ARG A 86 4.50 4.84 -11.86
N LYS A 87 4.29 6.16 -11.84
CA LYS A 87 5.28 7.10 -11.29
C LYS A 87 5.51 6.84 -9.80
N ASN A 88 4.44 6.66 -9.04
CA ASN A 88 4.49 6.41 -7.61
C ASN A 88 5.24 5.12 -7.30
N MET A 89 4.92 4.04 -8.01
CA MET A 89 5.58 2.74 -7.83
C MET A 89 7.05 2.79 -8.25
N GLN A 90 7.39 3.53 -9.32
CA GLN A 90 8.79 3.71 -9.69
C GLN A 90 9.60 4.42 -8.59
N MET A 91 9.05 5.49 -8.00
CA MET A 91 9.71 6.21 -6.91
C MET A 91 9.76 5.41 -5.60
N GLY A 92 8.69 4.66 -5.29
CA GLY A 92 8.56 3.92 -4.05
C GLY A 92 9.30 2.58 -4.02
N LEU A 93 9.34 1.85 -5.14
CA LEU A 93 9.94 0.52 -5.20
C LEU A 93 11.46 0.55 -5.39
N LEU A 94 12.03 1.66 -5.90
CA LEU A 94 13.48 1.80 -6.02
C LEU A 94 14.20 1.69 -4.66
N PRO A 95 13.82 2.47 -3.63
CA PRO A 95 14.40 2.34 -2.29
C PRO A 95 14.31 0.92 -1.69
N LEU A 96 13.17 0.25 -1.88
CA LEU A 96 12.95 -1.11 -1.40
C LEU A 96 13.90 -2.13 -2.03
N LEU A 97 14.14 -2.01 -3.34
CA LEU A 97 15.11 -2.85 -4.03
C LEU A 97 16.53 -2.64 -3.50
N PHE A 98 16.91 -1.40 -3.17
CA PHE A 98 18.22 -1.10 -2.59
C PHE A 98 18.37 -1.63 -1.15
N HIS A 99 17.34 -1.49 -0.31
CA HIS A 99 17.35 -2.03 1.05
C HIS A 99 17.56 -3.55 1.06
N MET A 100 16.81 -4.29 0.22
CA MET A 100 16.97 -5.74 0.13
C MET A 100 18.36 -6.17 -0.37
N SER A 101 18.99 -5.38 -1.26
CA SER A 101 20.36 -5.67 -1.71
C SER A 101 21.42 -5.43 -0.63
N ASP A 102 21.21 -4.44 0.24
CA ASP A 102 22.14 -4.12 1.32
C ASP A 102 22.05 -5.15 2.46
N GLU A 103 20.84 -5.61 2.82
CA GLU A 103 20.66 -6.68 3.81
C GLU A 103 21.26 -8.01 3.36
N THR A 104 21.07 -8.39 2.10
CA THR A 104 21.64 -9.64 1.55
C THR A 104 23.16 -9.63 1.50
N GLN A 105 23.80 -8.46 1.35
CA GLN A 105 25.26 -8.32 1.49
C GLN A 105 25.75 -8.32 2.93
N SER A 106 24.97 -7.76 3.87
CA SER A 106 25.32 -7.72 5.30
C SER A 106 25.29 -9.11 5.97
N MET A 107 24.38 -10.00 5.52
CA MET A 107 24.25 -11.37 6.03
C MET A 107 25.31 -12.36 5.50
N ALA A 108 26.16 -11.95 4.55
CA ALA A 108 27.20 -12.79 3.95
C ALA A 108 28.56 -12.72 4.68
N LYS A 109 28.57 -12.46 5.99
CA LYS A 109 29.80 -12.41 6.82
C LYS A 109 29.94 -13.59 7.78
#